data_AF-J3NT00-F1
#
_entry.id   AF-J3NT00-F1
#
_cell.length_a   1.000
_cell.length_b   1.000
_cell.length_c   1.000
_cell.angle_alpha   90.00
_cell.angle_beta   90.00
_cell.angle_gamma   90.00
#
_symmetry.space_group_name_H-M   'P 1'
#
loop_
_entity.id
_entity.type
_entity.pdbx_description
1 polymer ?
#
loop_
_entity_poly.entity_id
_entity_poly.type
_entity_poly.pdbx_seq_one_letter_code
_entity_poly.pdbx_strand_id
1 'polypeptide(L)'
;MKVFPALTPDLTAWALRQPVYFVATAPTHGRHVNLSPKGLPSTTLAVLGPNRIAYVDRTGSGCETIAHLYENGRATVMFMSMGPSPRILRLYCRAREVVEWGVDEARFVELLAGMGRGGFEMPKSPRAIVVLDVWKVTTACGYGVPMVRRALYAGSEENKEEGGERKQLLDETSVFEDRSTLDTSAAKKEEGGEWIRYQRQNNAYSLDGLPGLRSARRGTALGLWLAQTRVRVAAQREGFVFGLVLGLVLALPALALAAAAGGGGGFSVLLAGGAGRG
;
A
#
# COMPACT_ATOMS: atom_id res chain seq x y z
N MET A 1 2.55 -15.72 4.03
CA MET A 1 2.70 -14.33 4.53
C MET A 1 2.04 -14.25 5.90
N LYS A 2 2.59 -13.53 6.88
CA LYS A 2 1.93 -13.30 8.17
C LYS A 2 1.35 -11.88 8.23
N VAL A 3 0.21 -11.72 8.87
CA VAL A 3 -0.49 -10.44 9.04
C VAL A 3 -0.56 -10.13 10.53
N PHE A 4 -0.32 -8.87 10.89
CA PHE A 4 -0.40 -8.36 12.25
C PHE A 4 -1.29 -7.10 12.26
N PRO A 5 -2.04 -6.87 13.35
CA PRO A 5 -2.86 -5.66 13.49
C PRO A 5 -2.02 -4.39 13.72
N ALA A 6 -0.79 -4.53 14.22
CA ALA A 6 0.09 -3.43 14.60
C ALA A 6 1.58 -3.84 14.56
N LEU A 7 2.48 -2.86 14.66
CA LEU A 7 3.92 -3.08 14.85
C LEU A 7 4.17 -3.63 16.26
N THR A 8 4.86 -4.75 16.32
CA THR A 8 5.41 -5.32 17.56
C THR A 8 6.80 -4.75 17.86
N PRO A 9 7.27 -4.74 19.12
CA PRO A 9 8.63 -4.31 19.46
C PRO A 9 9.72 -4.99 18.62
N ASP A 10 9.63 -6.29 18.38
CA ASP A 10 10.62 -7.05 17.60
C ASP A 10 10.69 -6.59 16.13
N LEU A 11 9.53 -6.37 15.51
CA LEU A 11 9.44 -5.85 14.14
C LEU A 11 9.95 -4.41 14.05
N THR A 12 9.65 -3.57 15.03
CA THR A 12 10.17 -2.21 15.12
C THR A 12 11.69 -2.21 15.20
N ALA A 13 12.26 -2.97 16.15
CA ALA A 13 13.70 -3.06 16.32
C ALA A 13 14.37 -3.62 15.05
N TRP A 14 13.77 -4.61 14.40
CA TRP A 14 14.29 -5.15 13.15
C TRP A 14 14.22 -4.14 11.99
N ALA A 15 13.13 -3.38 11.85
CA ALA A 15 12.94 -2.41 10.79
C ALA A 15 13.96 -1.27 10.87
N LEU A 16 14.19 -0.73 12.07
CA LEU A 16 15.13 0.38 12.30
C LEU A 16 16.60 0.00 12.08
N ARG A 17 16.93 -1.30 12.03
CA ARG A 17 18.28 -1.79 11.66
C ARG A 17 18.52 -1.88 10.16
N GLN A 18 17.48 -1.80 9.33
CA GLN A 18 17.68 -1.88 7.88
C GLN A 18 18.35 -0.59 7.40
N PRO A 19 19.27 -0.65 6.42
CA PRO A 19 19.95 0.56 5.93
C PRO A 19 19.06 1.42 5.01
N VAL A 20 18.03 0.79 4.43
CA VAL A 20 17.10 1.37 3.47
C VAL A 20 15.67 0.93 3.76
N TYR A 21 14.73 1.82 3.48
CA TYR A 21 13.29 1.55 3.43
C TYR A 21 12.69 2.21 2.21
N PHE A 22 11.51 1.77 1.80
CA PHE A 22 10.85 2.25 0.60
C PHE A 22 9.48 2.80 0.97
N VAL A 23 9.11 3.92 0.37
CA VAL A 23 7.78 4.52 0.53
C VAL A 23 7.08 4.47 -0.82
N ALA A 24 6.00 3.69 -0.88
CA ALA A 24 5.12 3.63 -2.03
C ALA A 24 3.89 4.49 -1.78
N THR A 25 3.51 5.31 -2.75
CA THR A 25 2.31 6.17 -2.71
C THR A 25 1.66 6.20 -4.08
N ALA A 26 0.36 6.47 -4.13
CA ALA A 26 -0.36 6.56 -5.40
C ALA A 26 -1.34 7.72 -5.37
N PRO A 27 -1.50 8.46 -6.48
CA PRO A 27 -2.58 9.41 -6.63
C PRO A 27 -3.92 8.67 -6.74
N THR A 28 -5.02 9.38 -6.59
CA THR A 28 -6.36 8.75 -6.74
C THR A 28 -6.67 8.46 -8.20
N HIS A 29 -6.32 9.39 -9.10
CA HIS A 29 -6.65 9.31 -10.53
C HIS A 29 -5.44 9.35 -11.47
N GLY A 30 -4.25 9.64 -10.94
CA GLY A 30 -3.02 9.60 -11.73
C GLY A 30 -2.65 8.18 -12.16
N ARG A 31 -1.84 8.08 -13.22
CA ARG A 31 -1.54 6.79 -13.87
C ARG A 31 -0.39 6.03 -13.21
N HIS A 32 0.56 6.76 -12.64
CA HIS A 32 1.77 6.19 -12.05
C HIS A 32 1.63 6.04 -10.55
N VAL A 33 2.32 5.01 -10.02
CA VAL A 33 2.51 4.82 -8.59
C VAL A 33 3.95 5.23 -8.29
N ASN A 34 4.13 6.06 -7.27
CA ASN A 34 5.45 6.49 -6.86
C ASN A 34 6.07 5.47 -5.88
N LEU A 35 7.36 5.21 -6.02
CA LEU A 35 8.15 4.38 -5.13
C LEU A 35 9.48 5.07 -4.85
N SER A 36 9.70 5.48 -3.61
CA SER A 36 10.88 6.24 -3.22
C SER A 36 11.73 5.48 -2.20
N PRO A 37 12.99 5.12 -2.52
CA PRO A 37 13.92 4.61 -1.52
C PRO A 37 14.35 5.74 -0.58
N LYS A 38 14.48 5.42 0.70
CA LYS A 38 14.93 6.31 1.76
C LYS A 38 15.98 5.59 2.60
N GLY A 39 17.06 6.28 2.91
CA GLY A 39 18.16 5.76 3.72
C GLY A 39 18.10 6.21 5.17
N LEU A 40 18.97 5.61 5.99
CA LEU A 40 19.16 5.97 7.40
C LEU A 40 17.87 5.91 8.24
N PRO A 41 17.12 4.79 8.30
CA PRO A 41 15.93 4.68 9.15
C PRO A 41 16.18 5.09 10.59
N SER A 42 17.32 4.70 11.17
CA SER A 42 17.68 5.02 12.55
C SER A 42 17.75 6.52 12.85
N THR A 43 17.95 7.37 11.85
CA THR A 43 18.06 8.83 12.01
C THR A 43 17.04 9.62 11.20
N THR A 44 16.14 8.95 10.48
CA THR A 44 15.10 9.61 9.67
C THR A 44 13.71 9.10 9.94
N LEU A 45 13.54 7.94 10.59
CA LEU A 45 12.26 7.32 10.86
C LEU A 45 12.14 7.00 12.36
N ALA A 46 10.99 7.31 12.93
CA ALA A 46 10.63 6.98 14.30
C ALA A 46 9.32 6.21 14.35
N VAL A 47 9.26 5.25 15.27
CA VAL A 47 8.01 4.56 15.62
C VAL A 47 7.46 5.22 16.87
N LEU A 48 6.40 6.01 16.70
CA LEU A 48 5.75 6.78 17.77
C LEU A 48 4.77 5.92 18.58
N GLY A 49 4.36 4.77 18.04
CA GLY A 49 3.54 3.78 18.73
C GLY A 49 3.26 2.55 17.83
N PRO A 50 2.51 1.55 18.32
CA PRO A 50 2.23 0.32 17.56
C PRO A 50 1.55 0.56 16.21
N ASN A 51 0.81 1.67 16.08
CA ASN A 51 0.09 2.03 14.87
C ASN A 51 0.48 3.42 14.34
N ARG A 52 1.63 3.96 14.75
CA ARG A 52 2.04 5.30 14.31
C ARG A 52 3.54 5.36 14.05
N ILE A 53 3.91 5.85 12.88
CA ILE A 53 5.29 6.12 12.51
C ILE A 53 5.39 7.56 11.99
N ALA A 54 6.57 8.13 12.09
CA ALA A 54 6.90 9.40 11.46
C ALA A 54 8.25 9.28 10.76
N TYR A 55 8.44 9.99 9.66
CA TYR A 55 9.76 10.13 9.06
C TYR A 55 10.00 11.56 8.56
N VAL A 56 11.27 11.96 8.60
CA VAL A 56 11.73 13.22 8.01
C VAL A 56 11.88 13.03 6.51
N ASP A 57 11.11 13.79 5.74
CA ASP A 57 11.29 13.92 4.30
C ASP A 57 12.29 15.05 4.02
N ARG A 58 13.46 14.70 3.48
CA ARG A 58 14.51 15.66 3.10
C ARG A 58 14.33 16.16 1.68
N THR A 59 14.93 17.30 1.38
CA THR A 59 14.91 17.88 0.04
C THR A 59 15.49 16.94 -1.01
N GLY A 60 14.71 16.74 -2.08
CA GLY A 60 15.06 15.94 -3.25
C GLY A 60 14.34 16.49 -4.49
N SER A 61 14.57 15.88 -5.65
CA SER A 61 14.14 16.41 -6.96
C SER A 61 12.64 16.38 -7.23
N GLY A 62 11.86 15.53 -6.53
CA GLY A 62 10.42 15.37 -6.76
C GLY A 62 9.59 15.38 -5.47
N CYS A 63 8.31 15.72 -5.58
CA CYS A 63 7.36 15.83 -4.46
C CYS A 63 6.20 14.81 -4.51
N GLU A 64 6.28 13.82 -5.41
CA GLU A 64 5.25 12.79 -5.65
C GLU A 64 4.68 12.18 -4.36
N THR A 65 5.54 11.85 -3.39
CA THR A 65 5.08 11.30 -2.10
C THR A 65 4.16 12.28 -1.38
N ILE A 66 4.58 13.53 -1.21
CA ILE A 66 3.79 14.55 -0.51
C ILE A 66 2.49 14.84 -1.27
N ALA A 67 2.56 15.00 -2.59
CA ALA A 67 1.38 15.25 -3.43
C ALA A 67 0.33 14.12 -3.30
N HIS A 68 0.76 12.86 -3.37
CA HIS A 68 -0.14 11.72 -3.17
C HIS A 68 -0.68 11.61 -1.74
N LEU A 69 0.09 12.03 -0.74
CA LEU A 69 -0.39 12.05 0.64
C LEU A 69 -1.44 13.13 0.90
N TYR A 70 -1.32 14.29 0.24
CA TYR A 70 -2.35 15.33 0.28
C TYR A 70 -3.63 14.92 -0.44
N GLU A 71 -3.53 14.26 -1.60
CA GLU A 71 -4.71 13.87 -2.38
C GLU A 71 -5.36 12.58 -1.87
N ASN A 72 -4.60 11.49 -1.79
CA ASN A 72 -5.10 10.13 -1.55
C ASN A 72 -4.80 9.66 -0.11
N GLY A 73 -3.72 10.16 0.47
CA GLY A 73 -3.26 9.78 1.81
C GLY A 73 -2.73 8.35 1.92
N ARG A 74 -2.86 7.49 0.90
CA ARG A 74 -2.41 6.10 0.95
C ARG A 74 -0.90 5.98 0.82
N ALA A 75 -0.30 5.25 1.76
CA ALA A 75 1.12 4.90 1.70
C ALA A 75 1.37 3.44 2.10
N THR A 76 2.45 2.87 1.58
CA THR A 76 3.05 1.64 2.10
C THR A 76 4.52 1.88 2.37
N VAL A 77 4.95 1.59 3.59
CA VAL A 77 6.37 1.61 3.96
C VAL A 77 6.90 0.18 3.99
N MET A 78 7.97 -0.09 3.24
CA MET A 78 8.55 -1.43 3.12
C MET A 78 10.01 -1.44 3.60
N PHE A 79 10.36 -2.48 4.36
CA PHE A 79 11.72 -2.82 4.74
C PHE A 79 12.05 -4.23 4.24
N MET A 80 13.30 -4.48 3.86
CA MET A 80 13.77 -5.80 3.47
C MET A 80 15.13 -6.12 4.08
N SER A 81 15.36 -7.40 4.34
CA SER A 81 16.66 -7.91 4.74
C SER A 81 17.57 -8.08 3.55
N MET A 82 18.76 -7.50 3.65
CA MET A 82 19.92 -7.84 2.80
C MET A 82 20.96 -8.68 3.56
N GLY A 83 20.58 -9.23 4.73
CA GLY A 83 21.42 -10.12 5.53
C GLY A 83 20.98 -11.58 5.42
N PRO A 84 21.53 -12.48 6.27
CA PRO A 84 21.31 -13.92 6.14
C PRO A 84 19.86 -14.35 6.38
N SER A 85 19.10 -13.65 7.23
CA SER A 85 17.69 -13.97 7.49
C SER A 85 16.78 -13.28 6.47
N PRO A 86 16.11 -14.00 5.56
CA PRO A 86 15.27 -13.42 4.52
C PRO A 86 13.95 -12.90 5.09
N ARG A 87 13.70 -11.60 5.00
CA ARG A 87 12.46 -10.99 5.49
C ARG A 87 12.11 -9.74 4.69
N ILE A 88 10.82 -9.58 4.42
CA ILE A 88 10.22 -8.33 3.96
C ILE A 88 9.13 -7.95 4.96
N LEU A 89 9.14 -6.70 5.43
CA LEU A 89 8.11 -6.09 6.27
C LEU A 89 7.40 -5.00 5.48
N ARG A 90 6.07 -4.98 5.53
CA ARG A 90 5.25 -3.89 4.97
C ARG A 90 4.37 -3.31 6.05
N LEU A 91 4.32 -1.99 6.10
CA LEU A 91 3.42 -1.19 6.91
C LEU A 91 2.46 -0.52 5.94
N TYR A 92 1.18 -0.90 6.00
CA TYR A 92 0.14 -0.25 5.22
C TYR A 92 -0.42 0.90 6.04
N CYS A 93 -0.38 2.08 5.46
CA CYS A 93 -0.58 3.32 6.19
C CYS A 93 -1.58 4.26 5.49
N ARG A 94 -2.08 5.22 6.26
CA ARG A 94 -2.61 6.48 5.74
C ARG A 94 -1.85 7.65 6.35
N ALA A 95 -1.70 8.74 5.60
CA ALA A 95 -1.24 10.00 6.15
C ALA A 95 -2.18 10.45 7.26
N ARG A 96 -1.58 10.75 8.42
CA ARG A 96 -2.23 11.48 9.50
C ARG A 96 -2.03 12.97 9.28
N GLU A 97 -0.79 13.38 9.03
CA GLU A 97 -0.40 14.76 8.78
C GLU A 97 0.93 14.80 8.02
N VAL A 98 1.12 15.88 7.25
CA VAL A 98 2.40 16.27 6.66
C VAL A 98 2.67 17.68 7.16
N VAL A 99 3.77 17.84 7.91
CA VAL A 99 4.14 19.12 8.52
C VAL A 99 5.35 19.67 7.79
N GLU A 100 5.13 20.67 6.96
CA GLU A 100 6.17 21.29 6.13
C GLU A 100 7.08 22.20 6.96
N TRP A 101 8.37 22.15 6.66
CA TRP A 101 9.35 23.05 7.26
C TRP A 101 9.04 24.51 6.87
N GLY A 102 9.03 25.41 7.86
CA GLY A 102 8.76 26.84 7.64
C GLY A 102 7.28 27.21 7.48
N VAL A 103 6.35 26.26 7.56
CA VAL A 103 4.90 26.53 7.54
C VAL A 103 4.32 26.49 8.95
N ASP A 104 4.57 25.42 9.69
CA ASP A 104 4.21 25.28 11.11
C ASP A 104 5.45 24.81 11.88
N GLU A 105 6.33 25.77 12.19
CA GLU A 105 7.61 25.48 12.83
C GLU A 105 7.45 24.90 14.23
N ALA A 106 6.44 25.36 15.00
CA ALA A 106 6.18 24.86 16.34
C ALA A 106 5.82 23.37 16.31
N ARG A 107 4.89 22.99 15.42
CA ARG A 107 4.50 21.59 15.24
C ARG A 107 5.66 20.74 14.70
N PHE A 108 6.45 21.29 13.78
CA PHE A 108 7.61 20.60 13.23
C PHE A 108 8.63 20.26 14.32
N VAL A 109 8.98 21.24 15.16
CA VAL A 109 9.93 21.07 16.28
C VAL A 109 9.39 20.10 17.32
N GLU A 110 8.11 20.19 17.67
CA GLU A 110 7.44 19.25 18.60
C GLU A 110 7.54 17.81 18.09
N LEU A 111 7.19 17.58 16.81
CA LEU A 111 7.26 16.25 16.20
C LEU A 111 8.69 15.73 16.17
N LEU A 112 9.66 16.55 15.75
CA LEU A 112 11.05 16.14 15.69
C LEU A 112 11.60 15.75 17.07
N ALA A 113 11.27 16.51 18.11
CA ALA A 113 11.63 16.19 19.49
C ALA A 113 11.02 14.84 19.93
N GLY A 114 9.74 14.61 19.59
CA GLY A 114 9.04 13.36 19.87
C GLY A 114 9.61 12.14 19.13
N MET A 115 10.16 12.35 17.93
CA MET A 115 10.81 11.30 17.15
C MET A 115 12.12 10.81 17.79
N GLY A 116 12.82 11.68 18.53
CA GLY A 116 14.21 11.44 18.87
C GLY A 116 14.55 10.93 20.26
N ARG A 117 13.59 10.78 21.19
CA ARG A 117 13.88 10.48 22.62
C ARG A 117 15.11 11.27 23.16
N GLY A 118 15.27 12.53 22.72
CA GLY A 118 16.39 13.41 23.12
C GLY A 118 17.62 13.48 22.19
N GLY A 119 17.62 12.87 20.99
CA GLY A 119 18.82 12.81 20.13
C GLY A 119 18.65 12.98 18.62
N PHE A 120 17.49 13.42 18.11
CA PHE A 120 17.40 13.80 16.70
C PHE A 120 17.98 15.22 16.52
N GLU A 121 19.19 15.31 15.99
CA GLU A 121 19.71 16.57 15.48
C GLU A 121 18.84 17.07 14.30
N MET A 122 18.73 18.39 14.17
CA MET A 122 18.03 19.00 13.03
C MET A 122 18.62 18.47 11.72
N PRO A 123 17.84 17.76 10.90
CA PRO A 123 18.34 17.23 9.63
C PRO A 123 18.65 18.40 8.70
N LYS A 124 19.75 18.29 7.93
CA LYS A 124 20.05 19.27 6.88
C LYS A 124 18.95 19.23 5.81
N SER A 125 18.41 20.40 5.47
CA SER A 125 17.39 20.62 4.42
C SER A 125 16.16 19.70 4.54
N PRO A 126 15.38 19.78 5.63
CA PRO A 126 14.10 19.10 5.70
C PRO A 126 13.08 19.79 4.79
N ARG A 127 12.21 18.99 4.16
CA ARG A 127 10.99 19.48 3.50
C ARG A 127 9.79 19.37 4.42
N ALA A 128 9.61 18.20 5.02
CA ALA A 128 8.47 17.94 5.88
C ALA A 128 8.75 16.80 6.86
N ILE A 129 7.96 16.74 7.94
CA ILE A 129 7.77 15.51 8.71
C ILE A 129 6.45 14.88 8.25
N VAL A 130 6.54 13.63 7.81
CA VAL A 130 5.37 12.85 7.39
C VAL A 130 5.00 11.90 8.52
N VAL A 131 3.79 12.04 9.07
CA VAL A 131 3.24 11.17 10.09
C VAL A 131 2.20 10.25 9.48
N LEU A 132 2.35 8.96 9.72
CA LEU A 132 1.53 7.90 9.13
C LEU A 132 0.88 7.05 10.23
N ASP A 133 -0.43 6.85 10.10
CA ASP A 133 -1.17 5.87 10.90
C ASP A 133 -1.12 4.50 10.18
N VAL A 134 -0.54 3.51 10.84
CA VAL A 134 -0.38 2.13 10.35
C VAL A 134 -1.61 1.33 10.73
N TRP A 135 -2.35 0.82 9.75
CA TRP A 135 -3.59 0.06 10.00
C TRP A 135 -3.42 -1.44 9.75
N LYS A 136 -2.32 -1.86 9.10
CA LYS A 136 -2.00 -3.28 8.89
C LYS A 136 -0.51 -3.47 8.70
N VAL A 137 0.03 -4.54 9.27
CA VAL A 137 1.43 -4.92 9.15
C VAL A 137 1.52 -6.31 8.55
N THR A 138 2.46 -6.54 7.63
CA THR A 138 2.67 -7.87 7.05
C THR A 138 4.12 -8.23 6.93
N THR A 139 4.41 -9.53 7.08
CA THR A 139 5.72 -10.09 6.81
C THR A 139 5.67 -11.19 5.75
N ALA A 140 6.68 -11.20 4.89
CA ALA A 140 6.86 -12.21 3.85
C ALA A 140 8.31 -12.70 3.83
N CYS A 141 8.52 -13.91 3.31
CA CYS A 141 9.87 -14.42 3.06
C CYS A 141 10.49 -13.67 1.89
N GLY A 142 11.70 -13.14 2.09
CA GLY A 142 12.49 -12.49 1.05
C GLY A 142 13.46 -13.47 0.36
N TYR A 143 13.03 -14.69 0.06
CA TYR A 143 13.94 -15.73 -0.46
C TYR A 143 14.57 -15.39 -1.82
N GLY A 144 13.96 -14.50 -2.61
CA GLY A 144 14.56 -13.99 -3.85
C GLY A 144 15.22 -12.61 -3.71
N VAL A 145 15.28 -12.02 -2.51
CA VAL A 145 15.99 -10.75 -2.29
C VAL A 145 17.46 -11.07 -2.08
N PRO A 146 18.40 -10.51 -2.86
CA PRO A 146 19.83 -10.78 -2.66
C PRO A 146 20.31 -10.41 -1.26
N MET A 147 21.41 -11.02 -0.82
CA MET A 147 22.09 -10.66 0.42
C MET A 147 23.47 -10.07 0.13
N VAL A 148 23.95 -9.21 1.02
CA VAL A 148 25.33 -8.71 0.94
C VAL A 148 26.26 -9.89 1.23
N ARG A 149 27.33 -10.02 0.43
CA ARG A 149 28.33 -11.09 0.61
C ARG A 149 28.93 -11.03 2.01
N ARG A 150 28.96 -12.19 2.67
CA ARG A 150 29.51 -12.32 4.03
C ARG A 150 30.96 -11.84 4.14
N ALA A 151 31.78 -12.09 3.12
CA ALA A 151 33.19 -11.71 3.09
C ALA A 151 33.45 -10.19 3.24
N LEU A 152 32.45 -9.35 2.96
CA LEU A 152 32.54 -7.88 3.04
C LEU A 152 32.35 -7.33 4.46
N TYR A 153 31.82 -8.13 5.40
CA TYR A 153 31.57 -7.70 6.78
C TYR A 153 31.93 -8.74 7.85
N ALA A 154 32.39 -9.93 7.47
CA ALA A 154 33.12 -10.81 8.36
C ALA A 154 34.46 -10.13 8.69
N GLY A 155 34.75 -9.93 9.99
CA GLY A 155 36.00 -9.31 10.43
C GLY A 155 37.23 -10.01 9.83
N SER A 156 38.29 -9.23 9.65
CA SER A 156 39.52 -9.49 8.88
C SER A 156 40.34 -10.76 9.17
N GLU A 157 39.85 -11.69 9.98
CA GLU A 157 40.60 -12.89 10.39
C GLU A 157 40.38 -14.11 9.47
N GLU A 158 39.27 -14.19 8.71
CA GLU A 158 38.97 -15.31 7.79
C GLU A 158 39.33 -15.05 6.32
N ASN A 159 39.76 -13.84 5.95
CA ASN A 159 40.05 -13.47 4.54
C ASN A 159 41.53 -13.69 4.15
N LYS A 160 42.22 -14.68 4.73
CA LYS A 160 43.52 -15.12 4.24
C LYS A 160 43.35 -16.41 3.44
N GLU A 161 44.03 -16.41 2.29
CA GLU A 161 44.13 -17.45 1.27
C GLU A 161 43.07 -17.30 0.15
N GLU A 162 43.41 -17.31 -1.14
CA GLU A 162 44.66 -17.68 -1.82
C GLU A 162 44.58 -17.26 -3.30
N GLY A 163 45.73 -17.12 -3.95
CA GLY A 163 45.85 -17.41 -5.38
C GLY A 163 45.42 -16.31 -6.35
N GLY A 164 46.39 -15.75 -7.07
CA GLY A 164 46.18 -14.73 -8.08
C GLY A 164 45.40 -15.24 -9.28
N GLU A 165 44.24 -14.64 -9.55
CA GLU A 165 43.61 -14.59 -10.85
C GLU A 165 42.96 -13.20 -11.02
N ARG A 166 42.87 -12.75 -12.29
CA ARG A 166 42.53 -11.39 -12.77
C ARG A 166 41.83 -10.50 -11.75
N LYS A 167 42.39 -9.29 -11.57
CA LYS A 167 41.78 -8.14 -10.89
C LYS A 167 40.45 -7.79 -11.57
N GLN A 168 39.41 -8.57 -11.28
CA GLN A 168 38.07 -8.35 -11.78
C GLN A 168 37.64 -7.02 -11.16
N LEU A 169 37.31 -6.05 -12.02
CA LEU A 169 36.81 -4.75 -11.57
C LEU A 169 35.55 -5.02 -10.77
N LEU A 170 35.63 -4.87 -9.45
CA LEU A 170 34.48 -4.98 -8.56
C LEU A 170 33.53 -3.83 -8.90
N ASP A 171 32.30 -4.14 -9.26
CA ASP A 171 31.22 -3.18 -9.51
C ASP A 171 30.14 -3.26 -8.41
N GLU A 172 29.09 -2.45 -8.50
CA GLU A 172 28.00 -2.46 -7.51
C GLU A 172 27.29 -3.82 -7.37
N THR A 173 27.33 -4.68 -8.40
CA THR A 173 26.69 -6.00 -8.38
C THR A 173 27.54 -7.03 -7.64
N SER A 174 28.84 -6.81 -7.58
CA SER A 174 29.82 -7.66 -6.89
C SER A 174 29.63 -7.69 -5.37
N VAL A 175 28.80 -6.80 -4.83
CA VAL A 175 28.47 -6.70 -3.40
C VAL A 175 27.45 -7.76 -2.95
N PHE A 176 26.62 -8.24 -3.88
CA PHE A 176 25.52 -9.13 -3.56
C PHE A 176 25.79 -10.59 -3.94
N GLU A 177 25.10 -11.49 -3.26
CA GLU A 177 24.97 -12.91 -3.59
C GLU A 177 23.51 -13.35 -3.50
N ASP A 178 23.13 -14.30 -4.36
CA ASP A 178 21.79 -14.85 -4.39
C ASP A 178 21.56 -15.83 -3.24
N ARG A 179 20.29 -16.01 -2.88
CA ARG A 179 19.90 -17.00 -1.87
C ARG A 179 19.50 -18.30 -2.56
N SER A 180 20.20 -19.39 -2.26
CA SER A 180 19.80 -20.75 -2.66
C SER A 180 18.46 -21.21 -2.04
N THR A 181 17.92 -20.46 -1.07
CA THR A 181 16.73 -20.82 -0.31
C THR A 181 15.45 -20.84 -1.16
N LEU A 182 15.36 -19.99 -2.20
CA LEU A 182 14.15 -19.94 -3.03
C LEU A 182 13.97 -21.25 -3.81
N ASP A 183 15.01 -21.68 -4.51
CA ASP A 183 15.01 -22.91 -5.31
C ASP A 183 14.82 -24.14 -4.41
N THR A 184 15.54 -24.18 -3.29
CA THR A 184 15.37 -25.25 -2.29
C THR A 184 13.92 -25.31 -1.76
N SER A 185 13.28 -24.16 -1.51
CA SER A 185 11.89 -24.12 -1.06
C SER A 185 10.89 -24.46 -2.16
N ALA A 186 11.20 -24.16 -3.42
CA ALA A 186 10.37 -24.49 -4.56
C ALA A 186 10.41 -26.00 -4.82
N ALA A 187 11.62 -26.58 -4.90
CA ALA A 187 11.85 -28.01 -5.08
C ALA A 187 11.09 -28.84 -4.01
N LYS A 188 11.21 -28.48 -2.73
CA LYS A 188 10.46 -29.16 -1.65
C LYS A 188 8.94 -29.16 -1.83
N LYS A 189 8.37 -28.07 -2.39
CA LYS A 189 6.92 -27.98 -2.63
C LYS A 189 6.49 -28.72 -3.89
N GLU A 190 7.40 -28.85 -4.85
CA GLU A 190 7.21 -29.62 -6.07
C GLU A 190 7.26 -31.12 -5.79
N GLU A 191 8.30 -31.58 -5.09
CA GLU A 191 8.45 -32.97 -4.61
C GLU A 191 7.25 -33.41 -3.76
N GLY A 192 6.73 -32.53 -2.89
CA GLY A 192 5.53 -32.80 -2.10
C GLY A 192 4.22 -32.73 -2.88
N GLY A 193 4.22 -32.32 -4.16
CA GLY A 193 3.01 -32.12 -4.96
C GLY A 193 2.08 -31.01 -4.45
N GLU A 194 2.53 -30.20 -3.48
CA GLU A 194 1.69 -29.25 -2.74
C GLU A 194 1.67 -27.84 -3.34
N TRP A 195 2.53 -27.54 -4.32
CA TRP A 195 2.67 -26.17 -4.84
C TRP A 195 1.36 -25.60 -5.40
N ILE A 196 0.53 -26.40 -6.09
CA ILE A 196 -0.79 -25.99 -6.59
C ILE A 196 -1.73 -25.69 -5.41
N ARG A 197 -1.71 -26.53 -4.37
CA ARG A 197 -2.51 -26.33 -3.14
C ARG A 197 -2.09 -25.05 -2.43
N TYR A 198 -0.78 -24.81 -2.33
CA TYR A 198 -0.22 -23.59 -1.77
C TYR A 198 -0.66 -22.34 -2.54
N GLN A 199 -0.63 -22.38 -3.88
CA GLN A 199 -1.11 -21.28 -4.73
C GLN A 199 -2.61 -21.01 -4.51
N ARG A 200 -3.44 -22.05 -4.44
CA ARG A 200 -4.87 -21.92 -4.15
C ARG A 200 -5.13 -21.23 -2.81
N GLN A 201 -4.35 -21.54 -1.79
CA GLN A 201 -4.51 -20.96 -0.45
C GLN A 201 -3.98 -19.53 -0.36
N ASN A 202 -2.84 -19.22 -0.99
CA ASN A 202 -2.12 -17.97 -0.75
C ASN A 202 -2.23 -16.95 -1.88
N ASN A 203 -2.66 -17.35 -3.08
CA ASN A 203 -2.61 -16.51 -4.29
C ASN A 203 -3.96 -16.38 -5.00
N ALA A 204 -5.05 -16.96 -4.47
CA ALA A 204 -6.38 -16.84 -5.06
C ALA A 204 -6.95 -15.42 -4.94
N TYR A 205 -6.58 -14.67 -3.90
CA TYR A 205 -7.05 -13.30 -3.64
C TYR A 205 -5.93 -12.42 -3.06
N SER A 206 -6.01 -11.11 -3.32
CA SER A 206 -5.17 -10.11 -2.67
C SER A 206 -5.62 -9.86 -1.23
N LEU A 207 -4.82 -9.11 -0.46
CA LEU A 207 -5.19 -8.68 0.90
C LEU A 207 -6.42 -7.78 0.96
N ASP A 208 -6.77 -7.17 -0.16
CA ASP A 208 -7.93 -6.29 -0.33
C ASP A 208 -9.11 -7.04 -1.00
N GLY A 209 -9.02 -8.38 -1.11
CA GLY A 209 -10.07 -9.23 -1.66
C GLY A 209 -10.17 -9.21 -3.19
N LEU A 210 -9.22 -8.60 -3.90
CA LEU A 210 -9.20 -8.62 -5.35
C LEU A 210 -8.86 -10.04 -5.86
N PRO A 211 -9.50 -10.52 -6.93
CA PRO A 211 -9.17 -11.83 -7.48
C PRO A 211 -7.71 -11.90 -7.98
N GLY A 212 -6.96 -12.90 -7.49
CA GLY A 212 -5.54 -13.13 -7.78
C GLY A 212 -5.28 -14.09 -8.95
N LEU A 213 -4.40 -15.07 -8.78
CA LEU A 213 -4.03 -16.03 -9.84
C LEU A 213 -5.27 -16.74 -10.41
N ARG A 214 -5.36 -16.83 -11.75
CA ARG A 214 -6.50 -17.49 -12.42
C ARG A 214 -6.53 -18.99 -12.13
N SER A 215 -5.37 -19.65 -12.17
CA SER A 215 -5.21 -21.09 -11.85
C SER A 215 -5.54 -21.45 -10.40
N ALA A 216 -5.40 -20.49 -9.49
CA ALA A 216 -5.62 -20.67 -8.06
C ALA A 216 -7.10 -20.48 -7.66
N ARG A 217 -7.89 -19.77 -8.47
CA ARG A 217 -9.29 -19.46 -8.18
C ARG A 217 -10.20 -20.59 -8.65
N ARG A 218 -11.25 -20.87 -7.88
CA ARG A 218 -12.36 -21.74 -8.27
C ARG A 218 -13.62 -20.89 -8.32
N GLY A 219 -14.30 -20.85 -9.45
CA GLY A 219 -15.53 -20.05 -9.62
C GLY A 219 -15.90 -19.88 -11.09
N THR A 220 -17.19 -19.64 -11.34
CA THR A 220 -17.68 -19.29 -12.69
C THR A 220 -17.22 -17.89 -13.07
N ALA A 221 -17.16 -17.61 -14.38
CA ALA A 221 -16.82 -16.27 -14.88
C ALA A 221 -17.73 -15.18 -14.27
N LEU A 222 -19.03 -15.48 -14.14
CA LEU A 222 -20.00 -14.60 -13.50
C LEU A 222 -19.69 -14.36 -12.01
N GLY A 223 -19.35 -15.39 -11.25
CA GLY A 223 -19.01 -15.26 -9.83
C GLY A 223 -17.76 -14.39 -9.60
N LEU A 224 -16.73 -14.57 -10.44
CA LEU A 224 -15.52 -13.75 -10.39
C LEU A 224 -15.79 -12.30 -10.79
N TRP A 225 -16.61 -12.09 -11.81
CA TRP A 225 -17.04 -10.76 -12.24
C TRP A 225 -17.81 -10.05 -11.13
N LEU A 226 -18.80 -10.71 -10.50
CA LEU A 226 -19.56 -10.16 -9.38
C LEU A 226 -18.66 -9.79 -8.19
N ALA A 227 -17.69 -10.64 -7.85
CA ALA A 227 -16.73 -10.35 -6.79
C ALA A 227 -15.89 -9.10 -7.09
N GLN A 228 -15.41 -8.96 -8.33
CA GLN A 228 -14.64 -7.79 -8.75
C GLN A 228 -15.49 -6.52 -8.77
N THR A 229 -16.72 -6.59 -9.26
CA THR A 229 -17.67 -5.48 -9.29
C THR A 229 -17.98 -5.00 -7.87
N ARG A 230 -18.21 -5.91 -6.92
CA ARG A 230 -18.43 -5.56 -5.51
C ARG A 230 -17.27 -4.76 -4.92
N VAL A 231 -16.02 -5.18 -5.13
CA VAL A 231 -14.84 -4.44 -4.64
C VAL A 231 -14.73 -3.06 -5.30
N ARG A 232 -14.99 -2.96 -6.62
CA ARG A 232 -14.96 -1.68 -7.34
C ARG A 232 -16.01 -0.70 -6.83
N VAL A 233 -17.26 -1.15 -6.68
CA VAL A 233 -18.36 -0.33 -6.13
C VAL A 233 -18.04 0.10 -4.70
N ALA A 234 -17.54 -0.81 -3.87
CA ALA A 234 -17.15 -0.51 -2.50
C ALA A 234 -15.99 0.51 -2.41
N ALA A 235 -15.15 0.60 -3.43
CA ALA A 235 -14.04 1.56 -3.51
C ALA A 235 -14.47 2.95 -4.03
N GLN A 236 -15.58 3.08 -4.75
CA GLN A 236 -16.08 4.34 -5.32
C GLN A 236 -17.35 4.85 -4.63
N ARG A 237 -17.38 4.81 -3.29
CA ARG A 237 -18.56 5.21 -2.52
C ARG A 237 -19.01 6.64 -2.82
N GLU A 238 -18.07 7.57 -2.87
CA GLU A 238 -18.36 8.98 -3.12
C GLU A 238 -18.92 9.21 -4.53
N GLY A 239 -18.30 8.61 -5.56
CA GLY A 239 -18.81 8.68 -6.93
C GLY A 239 -20.20 8.07 -7.07
N PHE A 240 -20.49 6.97 -6.37
CA PHE A 240 -21.80 6.35 -6.36
C PHE A 240 -22.86 7.24 -5.67
N VAL A 241 -22.55 7.79 -4.50
CA VAL A 241 -23.43 8.72 -3.78
C VAL A 241 -23.68 9.97 -4.61
N PHE A 242 -22.62 10.57 -5.17
CA PHE A 242 -22.72 11.73 -6.05
C PHE A 242 -23.60 11.44 -7.27
N GLY A 243 -23.39 10.29 -7.92
CA GLY A 243 -24.21 9.86 -9.06
C GLY A 243 -25.70 9.66 -8.69
N LEU A 244 -25.99 9.06 -7.53
CA LEU A 244 -27.36 8.92 -7.04
C LEU A 244 -28.01 10.27 -6.73
N VAL A 245 -27.30 11.16 -6.04
CA VAL A 245 -27.79 12.51 -5.72
C VAL A 245 -28.04 13.29 -7.00
N LEU A 246 -27.09 13.29 -7.93
CA LEU A 246 -27.24 13.95 -9.22
C LEU A 246 -28.41 13.38 -10.03
N GLY A 247 -28.57 12.06 -10.06
CA GLY A 247 -29.69 11.40 -10.72
C GLY A 247 -31.04 11.78 -10.12
N LEU A 248 -31.16 11.83 -8.79
CA LEU A 248 -32.37 12.27 -8.10
C LEU A 248 -32.68 13.75 -8.40
N VAL A 249 -31.67 14.62 -8.34
CA VAL A 249 -31.82 16.05 -8.65
C VAL A 249 -32.31 16.27 -10.09
N LEU A 250 -31.81 15.48 -11.05
CA LEU A 250 -32.24 15.57 -12.44
C LEU A 250 -33.61 14.92 -12.71
N ALA A 251 -33.98 13.87 -11.97
CA ALA A 251 -35.24 13.15 -12.16
C ALA A 251 -36.45 13.86 -11.51
N LEU A 252 -36.26 14.55 -10.38
CA LEU A 252 -37.34 15.20 -9.63
C LEU A 252 -38.10 16.26 -10.46
N PRO A 253 -37.45 17.14 -11.24
CA PRO A 253 -38.14 18.08 -12.14
C PRO A 253 -38.94 17.35 -13.22
N ALA A 254 -38.40 16.29 -13.82
CA ALA A 254 -39.08 15.52 -14.86
C ALA A 254 -40.33 14.81 -14.34
N LEU A 255 -40.26 14.26 -13.12
CA LEU A 255 -41.40 13.67 -12.42
C LEU A 255 -42.46 14.72 -12.05
N ALA A 256 -42.05 15.90 -11.59
CA ALA A 256 -42.97 17.01 -11.29
C ALA A 256 -43.69 17.53 -12.54
N LEU A 257 -42.97 17.65 -13.67
CA LEU A 257 -43.55 18.02 -14.97
C LEU A 257 -44.51 16.94 -15.51
N ALA A 258 -44.16 15.66 -15.40
CA ALA A 258 -45.05 14.57 -15.81
C ALA A 258 -46.33 14.51 -14.95
N ALA A 259 -46.22 14.73 -13.64
CA ALA A 259 -47.38 14.81 -12.75
C ALA A 259 -48.26 16.04 -13.06
N ALA A 260 -47.66 17.19 -13.37
CA ALA A 260 -48.38 18.40 -13.79
C ALA A 260 -49.08 18.22 -15.15
N ALA A 261 -48.48 17.47 -16.08
CA ALA A 261 -49.08 17.16 -17.39
C ALA A 261 -50.17 16.09 -17.33
N GLY A 262 -50.11 15.16 -16.37
CA GLY A 262 -51.08 14.07 -16.19
C GLY A 262 -52.38 14.47 -15.46
N GLY A 263 -52.44 15.67 -14.86
CA GLY A 263 -53.61 16.13 -14.10
C GLY A 263 -54.77 16.72 -14.92
N GLY A 264 -54.69 16.73 -16.26
CA GLY A 264 -55.61 17.46 -17.15
C GLY A 264 -56.39 16.63 -18.17
N GLY A 265 -56.54 15.31 -17.98
CA GLY A 265 -57.24 14.44 -18.94
C GLY A 265 -58.48 13.77 -18.35
N GLY A 266 -59.66 14.36 -18.58
CA GLY A 266 -60.95 13.83 -18.13
C GLY A 266 -61.27 12.44 -18.70
N PHE A 267 -61.50 11.49 -17.81
CA PHE A 267 -62.14 10.21 -18.13
C PHE A 267 -63.65 10.39 -17.98
N SER A 268 -64.34 10.88 -19.02
CA SER A 268 -65.80 10.84 -19.05
C SER A 268 -66.34 10.93 -20.48
N VAL A 269 -66.27 9.81 -21.23
CA VAL A 269 -67.28 9.46 -22.24
C VAL A 269 -67.30 7.94 -22.36
N LEU A 270 -68.11 7.25 -21.57
CA LEU A 270 -68.75 6.01 -21.97
C LEU A 270 -69.88 5.69 -20.97
N LEU A 271 -71.08 6.22 -21.23
CA LEU A 271 -72.39 5.65 -20.87
C LEU A 271 -73.49 6.69 -21.16
N ALA A 272 -73.78 6.91 -22.45
CA ALA A 272 -75.08 7.40 -22.87
C ALA A 272 -75.80 6.21 -23.53
N GLY A 273 -76.37 5.36 -22.67
CA GLY A 273 -77.13 4.18 -23.06
C GLY A 273 -78.23 3.91 -22.04
N GLY A 274 -79.42 4.46 -22.31
CA GLY A 274 -80.70 3.83 -21.97
C GLY A 274 -81.40 4.20 -20.66
N ALA A 275 -82.69 4.54 -20.83
CA ALA A 275 -83.82 4.62 -19.87
C ALA A 275 -84.08 6.02 -19.28
N GLY A 276 -85.24 6.66 -19.41
CA GLY A 276 -86.54 6.30 -19.98
C GLY A 276 -87.67 7.05 -19.25
N ARG A 277 -88.76 7.34 -19.98
CA ARG A 277 -90.13 7.73 -19.55
C ARG A 277 -90.45 9.20 -19.26
N GLY A 278 -91.55 9.64 -19.88
CA GLY A 278 -92.24 10.93 -19.74
C GLY A 278 -93.03 11.22 -21.00
#